data_AF-A0A6G1S1L0-F1
#
_entry.id   AF-A0A6G1S1L0-F1
#
_cell.length_a   1.000
_cell.length_b   1.000
_cell.length_c   1.000
_cell.angle_alpha   90.00
_cell.angle_beta   90.00
_cell.angle_gamma   90.00
#
_symmetry.space_group_name_H-M   'P 1'
#
loop_
_entity.id
_entity.type
_entity.pdbx_description
1 polymer ?
#
loop_
_entity_poly.entity_id
_entity_poly.type
_entity_poly.pdbx_seq_one_letter_code
_entity_poly.pdbx_strand_id
1 'polypeptide(L)'
;TADLPLRWADGEVVLEWDGEEPVDFLAPEKFLQNQRLSYGQLLSLLLGAEENGMGMETGVLLPQVQLVLESEGMEITMSSSESHLQHGKQAVTFRLHEAGEGAEPSLSAFSFQRLLSNLTTLRLRVSLGAMQGR
;
A
#
# COMPACT_ATOMS: atom_id res chain seq x y z
N THR A 1 -14.59 10.85 8.76
CA THR A 1 -13.25 10.28 8.50
C THR A 1 -12.50 10.33 9.82
N ALA A 2 -12.28 9.16 10.44
CA ALA A 2 -11.59 9.07 11.72
C ALA A 2 -10.13 8.71 11.47
N ASP A 3 -9.23 9.68 11.62
CA ASP A 3 -7.79 9.45 11.61
C ASP A 3 -7.38 8.84 12.96
N LEU A 4 -7.28 7.51 13.05
CA LEU A 4 -6.75 6.84 14.24
C LEU A 4 -5.21 6.88 14.26
N PRO A 5 -4.58 7.21 15.40
CA PRO A 5 -3.13 7.30 15.51
C PRO A 5 -2.48 5.91 15.46
N LEU A 6 -1.76 5.67 14.38
CA LEU A 6 -0.98 4.45 14.12
C LEU A 6 0.12 4.27 15.18
N ARG A 7 0.04 3.18 15.97
CA ARG A 7 1.08 2.81 16.95
C ARG A 7 2.06 1.84 16.29
N TRP A 8 3.22 2.37 15.90
CA TRP A 8 4.32 1.61 15.33
C TRP A 8 5.14 0.92 16.43
N ALA A 9 5.27 -0.40 16.37
CA ALA A 9 6.28 -1.17 17.12
C ALA A 9 7.04 -2.06 16.13
N ASP A 10 8.37 -1.92 16.09
CA ASP A 10 9.30 -2.82 15.36
C ASP A 10 9.02 -3.08 13.86
N GLY A 11 8.36 -2.15 13.16
CA GLY A 11 8.07 -2.29 11.72
C GLY A 11 6.76 -3.02 11.39
N GLU A 12 5.95 -3.34 12.41
CA GLU A 12 4.60 -3.88 12.25
C GLU A 12 3.56 -2.78 12.55
N VAL A 13 2.44 -2.83 11.83
CA VAL A 13 1.28 -1.93 11.98
C VAL A 13 0.07 -2.77 12.26
N VAL A 14 -0.68 -2.43 13.32
CA VAL A 14 -1.90 -3.16 13.73
C VAL A 14 -3.08 -2.20 13.74
N LEU A 15 -4.19 -2.60 13.10
CA LEU A 15 -5.47 -1.91 13.11
C LEU A 15 -6.61 -2.94 13.25
N GLU A 16 -7.68 -2.56 13.95
CA GLU A 16 -8.94 -3.30 13.95
C GLU A 16 -9.79 -2.82 12.75
N TRP A 17 -10.21 -3.75 11.90
CA TRP A 17 -10.93 -3.46 10.65
C TRP A 17 -12.12 -4.42 10.48
N ASP A 18 -13.32 -3.88 10.22
CA ASP A 18 -14.57 -4.64 10.08
C ASP A 18 -14.90 -5.06 8.63
N GLY A 19 -14.13 -4.57 7.66
CA GLY A 19 -14.28 -4.93 6.24
C GLY A 19 -15.21 -4.03 5.43
N GLU A 20 -15.95 -3.09 6.02
CA GLU A 20 -16.97 -2.33 5.26
C GLU A 20 -16.39 -1.17 4.44
N GLU A 21 -15.34 -0.50 4.94
CA GLU A 21 -14.69 0.64 4.28
C GLU A 21 -13.21 0.38 3.99
N PRO A 22 -12.63 0.95 2.91
CA PRO A 22 -11.20 0.86 2.70
C PRO A 22 -10.43 1.56 3.83
N VAL A 23 -9.35 0.94 4.29
CA VAL A 23 -8.49 1.49 5.33
C VAL A 23 -7.17 1.98 4.72
N ASP A 24 -6.72 3.17 5.13
CA ASP A 24 -5.46 3.76 4.67
C ASP A 24 -4.39 3.64 5.77
N PHE A 25 -3.26 3.01 5.44
CA PHE A 25 -2.09 2.90 6.32
C PHE A 25 -1.02 3.91 5.90
N LEU A 26 -0.76 4.93 6.73
CA LEU A 26 0.29 5.91 6.49
C LEU A 26 1.67 5.33 6.84
N ALA A 27 2.63 5.45 5.94
CA ALA A 27 3.99 4.99 6.19
C ALA A 27 4.75 5.90 7.18
N PRO A 28 5.76 5.37 7.89
CA PRO A 28 6.60 6.17 8.77
C PRO A 28 7.43 7.20 8.01
N GLU A 29 7.84 8.25 8.71
CA GLU A 29 8.61 9.37 8.16
C GLU A 29 9.89 8.95 7.40
N LYS A 30 10.49 7.81 7.77
CA LYS A 30 11.69 7.28 7.09
C LYS A 30 11.46 6.92 5.60
N PHE A 31 10.21 6.69 5.20
CA PHE A 31 9.83 6.41 3.81
C PHE A 31 9.44 7.66 3.02
N LEU A 32 9.46 8.85 3.65
CA LEU A 32 9.10 10.12 3.04
C LEU A 32 10.36 10.87 2.58
N GLN A 33 10.19 12.14 2.19
CA GLN A 33 11.26 13.02 1.71
C GLN A 33 11.88 12.51 0.39
N ASN A 34 13.20 12.52 0.28
CA ASN A 34 13.88 12.17 -0.96
C ASN A 34 14.08 10.66 -1.11
N GLN A 35 13.17 10.04 -1.85
CA GLN A 35 13.12 8.64 -2.25
C GLN A 35 13.48 8.44 -3.73
N ARG A 36 14.14 9.41 -4.38
CA ARG A 36 14.43 9.35 -5.82
C ARG A 36 15.27 8.13 -6.23
N LEU A 37 16.13 7.63 -5.34
CA LEU A 37 16.95 6.44 -5.58
C LEU A 37 16.13 5.14 -5.61
N SER A 38 14.90 5.18 -5.10
CA SER A 38 13.96 4.06 -5.12
C SER A 38 13.25 3.92 -6.47
N TYR A 39 13.46 4.85 -7.41
CA TYR A 39 12.89 4.78 -8.75
C TYR A 39 13.31 3.48 -9.48
N GLY A 40 12.32 2.77 -9.99
CA GLY A 40 12.49 1.48 -10.66
C GLY A 40 12.74 0.30 -9.70
N GLN A 41 12.77 0.52 -8.39
CA GLN A 41 12.91 -0.52 -7.38
C GLN A 41 11.56 -1.10 -6.94
N LEU A 42 11.61 -2.23 -6.23
CA LEU A 42 10.45 -2.85 -5.61
C LEU A 42 10.29 -2.37 -4.17
N LEU A 43 9.07 -1.98 -3.81
CA LEU A 43 8.63 -1.82 -2.43
C LEU A 43 7.87 -3.09 -2.05
N SER A 44 8.35 -3.79 -1.02
CA SER A 44 7.76 -5.04 -0.53
C SER A 44 7.23 -4.86 0.89
N LEU A 45 6.04 -5.39 1.15
CA LEU A 45 5.33 -5.25 2.42
C LEU A 45 4.73 -6.60 2.83
N LEU A 46 4.69 -6.85 4.14
CA LEU A 46 4.01 -8.00 4.73
C LEU A 46 2.86 -7.50 5.61
N LEU A 47 1.65 -7.86 5.24
CA LEU A 47 0.42 -7.49 5.95
C LEU A 47 -0.06 -8.70 6.76
N GLY A 48 -0.17 -8.56 8.07
CA GLY A 48 -0.74 -9.58 8.95
C GLY A 48 -2.02 -9.07 9.60
N ALA A 49 -2.93 -9.98 9.93
CA ALA A 49 -4.05 -9.72 10.83
C ALA A 49 -3.89 -10.59 12.08
N GLU A 50 -4.11 -10.03 13.27
CA GLU A 50 -4.17 -10.84 14.48
C GLU A 50 -5.54 -11.52 14.60
N GLU A 51 -5.50 -12.80 14.97
CA GLU A 51 -6.65 -13.70 15.12
C GLU A 51 -7.58 -13.20 16.23
N ASN A 52 -8.62 -12.45 15.87
CA ASN A 52 -9.80 -12.29 16.72
C ASN A 52 -11.13 -12.48 15.96
N GLY A 53 -11.09 -13.27 14.86
CA GLY A 53 -12.29 -13.73 14.16
C GLY A 53 -12.28 -13.62 12.63
N MET A 54 -11.29 -12.95 12.05
CA MET A 54 -11.09 -12.87 10.59
C MET A 54 -9.83 -13.64 10.21
N GLY A 55 -9.92 -14.95 10.33
CA GLY A 55 -8.89 -15.86 9.88
C GLY A 55 -8.56 -15.63 8.41
N MET A 56 -7.31 -15.25 8.13
CA MET A 56 -6.72 -15.40 6.79
C MET A 56 -6.59 -16.88 6.38
N GLU A 57 -7.07 -17.81 7.21
CA GLU A 57 -7.17 -19.25 6.96
C GLU A 57 -8.49 -19.73 6.31
N THR A 58 -9.52 -18.90 6.10
CA THR A 58 -10.84 -19.41 5.63
C THR A 58 -11.18 -19.00 4.20
N GLY A 59 -10.34 -19.31 3.21
CA GLY A 59 -10.71 -19.16 1.78
C GLY A 59 -11.19 -17.75 1.38
N VAL A 60 -10.89 -16.75 2.21
CA VAL A 60 -11.27 -15.34 2.03
C VAL A 60 -10.32 -14.76 1.00
N LEU A 61 -10.90 -14.03 0.03
CA LEU A 61 -10.13 -13.32 -0.99
C LEU A 61 -9.06 -12.47 -0.32
N LEU A 62 -7.85 -12.52 -0.88
CA LEU A 62 -6.79 -11.61 -0.46
C LEU A 62 -7.28 -10.16 -0.59
N PRO A 63 -7.14 -9.33 0.45
CA PRO A 63 -7.44 -7.91 0.36
C PRO A 63 -6.71 -7.28 -0.83
N GLN A 64 -7.38 -6.38 -1.52
CA GLN A 64 -6.74 -5.56 -2.54
C GLN A 64 -5.94 -4.47 -1.84
N VAL A 65 -4.71 -4.25 -2.31
CA VAL A 65 -3.81 -3.26 -1.74
C VAL A 65 -3.35 -2.32 -2.84
N GLN A 66 -3.59 -1.03 -2.63
CA GLN A 66 -3.13 0.03 -3.49
C GLN A 66 -2.11 0.90 -2.76
N LEU A 67 -1.09 1.35 -3.47
CA LEU A 67 -0.10 2.30 -2.99
C LEU A 67 -0.46 3.68 -3.50
N VAL A 68 -0.62 4.63 -2.60
CA VAL A 68 -0.84 6.04 -2.93
C VAL A 68 0.38 6.85 -2.50
N LEU A 69 0.93 7.60 -3.44
CA LEU A 69 2.08 8.47 -3.24
C LEU A 69 1.69 9.91 -3.53
N GLU A 70 2.10 10.84 -2.67
CA GLU A 70 1.84 12.26 -2.85
C GLU A 70 3.09 13.13 -2.65
N SER A 71 3.16 14.22 -3.41
CA SER A 71 4.20 15.25 -3.29
C SER A 71 3.76 16.53 -4.01
N GLU A 72 3.99 17.72 -3.44
CA GLU A 72 3.81 19.01 -4.15
C GLU A 72 2.49 19.14 -4.96
N GLY A 73 1.37 18.58 -4.47
CA GLY A 73 0.08 18.59 -5.17
C GLY A 73 -0.07 17.57 -6.31
N MET A 74 0.90 16.69 -6.51
CA MET A 74 0.79 15.48 -7.30
C MET A 74 0.40 14.30 -6.40
N GLU A 75 -0.52 13.48 -6.87
CA GLU A 75 -0.88 12.20 -6.28
C GLU A 75 -0.85 11.14 -7.38
N ILE A 76 -0.37 9.94 -7.06
CA ILE A 76 -0.52 8.76 -7.91
C ILE A 76 -0.92 7.56 -7.06
N THR A 77 -1.89 6.80 -7.56
CA THR A 77 -2.33 5.52 -7.00
C THR A 77 -1.84 4.39 -7.91
N MET A 78 -1.34 3.30 -7.35
CA MET A 78 -0.88 2.12 -8.08
C MET A 78 -1.38 0.85 -7.39
N SER A 79 -1.65 -0.19 -8.17
CA SER A 79 -2.04 -1.51 -7.65
C SER A 79 -0.80 -2.36 -7.38
N SER A 80 -0.94 -3.36 -6.49
CA SER A 80 0.15 -4.31 -6.23
C SER A 80 0.49 -5.09 -7.49
N SER A 81 1.77 -5.18 -7.83
CA SER A 81 2.27 -5.98 -8.95
C SER A 81 2.20 -7.48 -8.64
N GLU A 82 2.45 -7.86 -7.39
CA GLU A 82 2.27 -9.23 -6.90
C GLU A 82 1.62 -9.21 -5.51
N SER A 83 0.78 -10.21 -5.25
CA SER A 83 0.06 -10.39 -3.98
C SER A 83 -0.14 -11.87 -3.72
N HIS A 84 0.38 -12.38 -2.60
CA HIS A 84 0.26 -13.80 -2.24
C HIS A 84 0.33 -14.02 -0.72
N LEU A 85 -0.20 -15.14 -0.25
CA LEU A 85 -0.06 -15.55 1.15
C LEU A 85 1.32 -16.18 1.40
N GLN A 86 1.97 -15.73 2.47
CA GLN A 86 3.27 -16.22 2.94
C GLN A 86 3.23 -16.33 4.48
N HIS A 87 3.29 -17.56 5.00
CA HIS A 87 3.31 -17.86 6.44
C HIS A 87 2.20 -17.18 7.26
N GLY A 88 0.96 -17.15 6.74
CA GLY A 88 -0.18 -16.51 7.42
C GLY A 88 -0.23 -14.98 7.31
N LYS A 89 0.70 -14.37 6.56
CA LYS A 89 0.70 -12.95 6.20
C LYS A 89 0.51 -12.80 4.70
N GLN A 90 -0.05 -11.69 4.23
CA GLN A 90 -0.11 -11.34 2.82
C GLN A 90 1.14 -10.55 2.42
N ALA A 91 1.95 -11.12 1.53
CA ALA A 91 3.07 -10.42 0.91
C ALA A 91 2.57 -9.66 -0.33
N VAL A 92 2.83 -8.35 -0.37
CA VAL A 92 2.49 -7.50 -1.52
C VAL A 92 3.71 -6.74 -2.00
N THR A 93 3.83 -6.57 -3.32
CA THR A 93 4.93 -5.83 -3.94
C THR A 93 4.41 -4.75 -4.89
N PHE A 94 5.12 -3.62 -4.93
CA PHE A 94 4.87 -2.51 -5.83
C PHE A 94 6.15 -2.14 -6.55
N ARG A 95 6.11 -1.98 -7.87
CA ARG A 95 7.22 -1.40 -8.62
C ARG A 95 7.09 0.12 -8.62
N LEU A 96 8.05 0.83 -8.04
CA LEU A 96 8.07 2.30 -7.95
C LEU A 96 8.48 2.91 -9.30
N HIS A 97 7.57 2.90 -10.25
CA HIS A 97 7.77 3.33 -11.63
C HIS A 97 6.48 3.94 -12.19
N GLU A 98 6.58 4.87 -13.14
CA GLU A 98 5.40 5.56 -13.69
C GLU A 98 4.45 4.63 -14.45
N ALA A 99 4.97 3.53 -15.00
CA ALA A 99 4.21 2.50 -15.69
C ALA A 99 3.87 1.32 -14.75
N GLY A 100 3.64 1.60 -13.47
CA GLY A 100 3.18 0.61 -12.50
C GLY A 100 1.80 0.05 -12.85
N GLU A 101 1.48 -1.12 -12.31
CA GLU A 101 0.17 -1.76 -12.52
C GLU A 101 -0.95 -0.86 -11.98
N GLY A 102 -1.95 -0.55 -12.81
CA GLY A 102 -3.07 0.33 -12.42
C GLY A 102 -2.65 1.72 -11.96
N ALA A 103 -1.52 2.24 -12.44
CA ALA A 103 -1.00 3.56 -12.10
C ALA A 103 -1.91 4.68 -12.64
N GLU A 104 -2.54 5.43 -11.74
CA GLU A 104 -3.45 6.52 -12.07
C GLU A 104 -3.22 7.75 -11.17
N PRO A 105 -3.12 8.98 -11.74
CA PRO A 105 -3.08 9.26 -13.17
C PRO A 105 -1.76 8.79 -13.81
N SER A 106 -1.77 8.62 -15.13
CA SER A 106 -0.54 8.37 -15.88
C SER A 106 0.45 9.54 -15.75
N LEU A 107 1.64 9.26 -15.22
CA LEU A 107 2.72 10.24 -15.06
C LEU A 107 3.84 9.97 -16.07
N SER A 108 4.62 11.01 -16.38
CA SER A 108 5.90 10.82 -17.06
C SER A 108 6.96 10.31 -16.06
N ALA A 109 8.01 9.64 -16.54
CA ALA A 109 9.16 9.25 -15.72
C ALA A 109 9.72 10.43 -14.92
N PHE A 110 9.85 11.60 -15.56
CA PHE A 110 10.32 12.82 -14.91
C PHE A 110 9.39 13.26 -13.77
N SER A 111 8.08 13.27 -14.01
CA SER A 111 7.10 13.64 -12.99
C SER A 111 7.11 12.66 -11.81
N PHE A 112 7.20 11.37 -12.08
CA PHE A 112 7.25 10.34 -11.04
C PHE A 112 8.56 10.42 -10.23
N GLN A 113 9.71 10.62 -10.88
CA GLN A 113 10.97 10.83 -10.17
C GLN A 113 11.00 12.14 -9.36
N ARG A 114 10.34 13.20 -9.85
CA ARG A 114 10.15 14.44 -9.09
C ARG A 114 9.28 14.18 -7.87
N LEU A 115 8.22 13.40 -8.03
CA LEU A 115 7.35 13.00 -6.91
C LEU A 115 8.12 12.25 -5.84
N LEU A 116 8.94 11.28 -6.24
CA LEU A 116 9.82 10.56 -5.31
C LEU A 116 10.90 11.46 -4.67
N SER A 117 11.29 12.58 -5.29
CA SER A 117 12.35 13.43 -4.75
C SER A 117 11.94 14.26 -3.54
N ASN A 118 10.62 14.47 -3.35
CA ASN A 118 10.05 15.18 -2.21
C ASN A 118 8.71 14.56 -1.81
N LEU A 119 8.74 13.27 -1.50
CA LEU A 119 7.57 12.49 -1.15
C LEU A 119 7.03 12.95 0.21
N THR A 120 5.80 13.47 0.24
CA THR A 120 5.17 13.95 1.48
C THR A 120 4.27 12.90 2.11
N THR A 121 3.67 12.04 1.27
CA THR A 121 2.77 10.98 1.73
C THR A 121 3.10 9.69 1.01
N LEU A 122 3.16 8.61 1.77
CA LEU A 122 3.09 7.24 1.28
C LEU A 122 2.03 6.54 2.11
N ARG A 123 0.96 6.06 1.47
CA ARG A 123 -0.09 5.29 2.15
C ARG A 123 -0.48 4.03 1.39
N LEU A 124 -0.87 3.01 2.13
CA LEU A 124 -1.42 1.78 1.58
C LEU A 124 -2.92 1.78 1.81
N ARG A 125 -3.69 1.78 0.73
CA ARG A 125 -5.14 1.62 0.77
C ARG A 125 -5.47 0.15 0.68
N VAL A 126 -6.10 -0.40 1.70
CA VAL A 126 -6.54 -1.80 1.75
C VAL A 126 -8.05 -1.84 1.66
N SER A 127 -8.57 -2.61 0.73
CA SER A 127 -10.01 -2.87 0.57
C SER A 127 -10.27 -4.37 0.50
N LEU A 128 -11.46 -4.80 0.90
CA LEU A 128 -11.89 -6.17 0.62
C LEU A 128 -11.95 -6.35 -0.90
N GLY A 129 -11.23 -7.36 -1.41
CA GLY A 129 -11.34 -7.71 -2.81
C GLY A 129 -12.78 -8.11 -3.12
N ALA A 130 -13.43 -7.45 -4.08
CA ALA A 130 -14.66 -7.97 -4.65
C ALA A 130 -14.35 -9.35 -5.26
N MET A 131 -15.24 -10.33 -5.10
CA MET A 131 -15.16 -11.60 -5.82
C MET A 131 -14.89 -11.31 -7.29
N GLN A 132 -13.74 -11.78 -7.79
CA GLN A 132 -13.39 -11.65 -9.20
C GLN A 132 -14.33 -12.59 -9.98
N GLY A 133 -15.50 -12.06 -10.31
CA GLY A 133 -16.51 -12.71 -11.13
C GLY A 133 -15.92 -12.98 -12.51
N ARG A 134 -15.95 -14.26 -12.89
CA ARG A 134 -15.62 -14.77 -14.21
C ARG A 134 -16.48 -14.14 -15.31
#